data_AF-A0A1C6F1Q0-F1
#
_entry.id   AF-A0A1C6F1Q0-F1
#
_cell.length_a   1.000
_cell.length_b   1.000
_cell.length_c   1.000
_cell.angle_alpha   90.00
_cell.angle_beta   90.00
_cell.angle_gamma   90.00
#
_symmetry.space_group_name_H-M   'P 1'
#
loop_
_entity.id
_entity.type
_entity.pdbx_description
1 polymer ?
#
loop_
_entity_poly.entity_id
_entity_poly.type
_entity_poly.pdbx_seq_one_letter_code
_entity_poly.pdbx_strand_id
1 'polypeptide(L)'
;MLNLKILSVICGIELVGAIGNVMGVAAANEILLGGTCLLAGYTVYLGTENFQKKTCPECKSKIRKAYRICPECGHLFQKGLSEEQLTDVIEKEKEDDMSSEQIDRVFEKVDTLSIEEIKAYDSELDDFLRK
;
A
#
# COMPACT_ATOMS: atom_id res chain seq x y z
N MET A 1 17.88 -2.39 24.73
CA MET A 1 18.64 -3.57 25.20
C MET A 1 18.90 -4.59 24.10
N LEU A 2 17.92 -4.97 23.28
CA LEU A 2 18.09 -6.00 22.22
C LEU A 2 19.22 -5.67 21.22
N ASN A 3 19.27 -4.42 20.72
CA ASN A 3 20.28 -4.01 19.74
C ASN A 3 21.73 -4.11 20.26
N LEU A 4 21.93 -3.87 21.56
CA LEU A 4 23.24 -3.97 22.21
C LEU A 4 23.69 -5.43 22.35
N LYS A 5 22.74 -6.32 22.67
CA LYS A 5 23.00 -7.77 22.71
C LYS A 5 23.39 -8.31 21.33
N ILE A 6 22.66 -7.93 20.29
CA ILE A 6 22.97 -8.35 18.91
C ILE A 6 24.37 -7.88 18.51
N LEU A 7 24.70 -6.60 18.76
CA LEU A 7 26.02 -6.05 18.44
C LEU A 7 27.14 -6.79 19.17
N SER A 8 26.95 -7.11 20.46
CA SER A 8 27.95 -7.85 21.24
C SER A 8 28.24 -9.25 20.70
N VAL A 9 27.22 -9.94 20.16
CA VAL A 9 27.39 -11.26 19.56
C VAL A 9 28.21 -11.17 18.28
N ILE A 10 27.90 -10.20 17.41
CA ILE A 10 28.62 -10.06 16.14
C ILE A 10 30.08 -9.69 16.39
N CYS A 11 30.36 -8.75 17.30
CA CYS A 11 31.74 -8.43 17.70
C CYS A 11 32.47 -9.63 18.32
N GLY A 12 31.76 -10.50 19.04
CA GLY A 12 32.33 -11.75 19.57
C GLY A 12 32.82 -12.68 18.45
N ILE A 13 32.07 -12.81 17.36
CA ILE A 13 32.45 -13.63 16.19
C ILE A 13 33.73 -13.08 15.54
N GLU A 14 33.83 -11.76 15.39
CA GLU A 14 35.02 -11.12 14.83
C GLU A 14 36.25 -11.31 15.72
N LEU A 15 36.10 -11.22 17.04
CA LEU A 15 37.17 -11.50 17.99
C LEU A 15 37.67 -12.95 17.87
N VAL A 16 36.75 -13.92 17.75
CA VAL A 16 37.12 -15.34 17.54
C VAL A 16 37.86 -15.51 16.22
N GLY A 17 37.41 -14.88 15.15
CA GLY A 17 38.09 -14.89 13.85
C GLY A 17 39.49 -14.26 13.92
N ALA A 18 39.65 -13.11 14.58
CA ALA A 18 40.93 -12.44 14.73
C ALA A 18 41.94 -13.28 15.54
N ILE A 19 41.50 -13.87 16.67
CA ILE A 19 42.33 -14.76 17.48
C ILE A 19 42.73 -16.00 16.69
N GLY A 20 41.77 -16.62 15.99
CA GLY A 20 42.05 -17.78 15.12
C GLY A 20 43.08 -17.46 14.04
N ASN A 21 43.07 -16.23 13.51
CA ASN A 21 44.00 -15.81 12.47
C ASN A 21 45.43 -15.69 13.02
N VAL A 22 45.57 -15.10 14.22
CA VAL A 22 46.86 -15.05 14.95
C VAL A 22 47.38 -16.46 15.26
N MET A 23 46.48 -17.41 15.54
CA MET A 23 46.83 -18.80 15.84
C MET A 23 47.02 -19.69 14.59
N GLY A 24 46.86 -19.15 13.37
CA GLY A 24 47.04 -19.91 12.13
C GLY A 24 45.92 -20.90 11.82
N VAL A 25 44.72 -20.70 12.36
CA VAL A 25 43.55 -21.55 12.08
C VAL A 25 43.06 -21.30 10.65
N ALA A 26 42.98 -22.34 9.82
CA ALA A 26 42.62 -22.23 8.40
C ALA A 26 41.26 -21.53 8.16
N ALA A 27 40.27 -21.74 9.04
CA ALA A 27 38.94 -21.14 8.94
C ALA A 27 38.84 -19.70 9.47
N ALA A 28 39.92 -19.12 10.01
CA ALA A 28 39.86 -17.83 10.69
C ALA A 28 39.45 -16.66 9.78
N ASN A 29 39.95 -16.65 8.54
CA ASN A 29 39.60 -15.64 7.55
C ASN A 29 38.12 -15.72 7.15
N GLU A 30 37.56 -16.93 7.06
CA GLU A 30 36.14 -17.12 6.75
C GLU A 30 35.25 -16.63 7.90
N ILE A 31 35.65 -16.91 9.15
CA ILE A 31 34.94 -16.43 10.34
C ILE A 31 34.98 -14.90 10.42
N LEU A 32 36.14 -14.29 10.14
CA LEU A 32 36.30 -12.83 10.16
C LEU A 32 35.47 -12.17 9.04
N LEU A 33 35.49 -12.74 7.83
CA LEU A 33 34.67 -12.28 6.71
C LEU A 33 33.17 -12.42 7.02
N GLY A 34 32.76 -13.54 7.61
CA GLY A 34 31.38 -13.76 8.04
C GLY A 34 30.92 -12.74 9.10
N GLY A 35 31.76 -12.48 10.11
CA GLY A 35 31.48 -11.48 11.16
C GLY A 35 31.32 -10.07 10.58
N THR A 36 32.24 -9.65 9.71
CA THR A 36 32.19 -8.34 9.06
C THR A 36 30.97 -8.18 8.14
N CYS A 37 30.60 -9.22 7.37
CA CYS A 37 29.36 -9.21 6.59
C CYS A 37 28.11 -9.06 7.46
N LEU A 38 28.06 -9.74 8.61
CA LEU A 38 26.95 -9.62 9.56
C LEU A 38 26.86 -8.21 10.15
N LEU A 39 27.99 -7.59 10.53
CA LEU A 39 28.00 -6.20 10.98
C LEU A 39 27.50 -5.23 9.90
N ALA A 40 28.00 -5.38 8.66
CA ALA A 40 27.58 -4.54 7.55
C ALA A 40 26.07 -4.65 7.31
N GLY A 41 25.52 -5.87 7.25
CA GLY A 41 24.08 -6.09 7.11
C GLY A 41 23.28 -5.49 8.27
N TYR A 42 23.76 -5.65 9.50
CA TYR A 42 23.07 -5.14 10.68
C TYR A 42 23.08 -3.60 10.77
N THR A 43 24.17 -2.95 10.38
CA THR A 43 24.25 -1.48 10.32
C THR A 43 23.32 -0.90 9.25
N VAL A 44 23.22 -1.55 8.08
CA VAL A 44 22.23 -1.21 7.05
C VAL A 44 20.81 -1.39 7.57
N TYR A 45 20.52 -2.49 8.27
CA TYR A 45 19.21 -2.74 8.88
C TYR A 45 18.82 -1.63 9.88
N LEU A 46 19.72 -1.29 10.81
CA LEU A 46 19.48 -0.19 11.75
C LEU A 46 19.34 1.15 11.03
N GLY A 47 20.13 1.39 9.99
CA GLY A 47 20.01 2.57 9.13
C GLY A 47 18.61 2.69 8.55
N THR A 48 18.14 1.65 7.85
CA THR A 48 16.80 1.64 7.26
C THR A 48 15.68 1.82 8.28
N GLU A 49 15.76 1.19 9.46
CA GLU A 49 14.76 1.37 10.51
C GLU A 49 14.69 2.83 11.01
N ASN A 50 15.84 3.49 11.14
CA ASN A 50 15.91 4.89 11.54
C ASN A 50 15.46 5.84 10.42
N PHE A 51 15.77 5.50 9.15
CA PHE A 51 15.26 6.24 7.99
C PHE A 51 13.75 6.16 7.86
N GLN A 52 13.08 5.14 8.40
CA GLN A 52 11.63 5.01 8.38
C GLN A 52 10.93 5.85 9.44
N LYS A 53 11.64 6.66 10.23
CA LYS A 53 11.05 7.53 11.26
C LYS A 53 11.22 9.00 10.88
N LYS A 54 10.20 9.82 11.14
CA LYS A 54 10.21 11.28 11.04
C LYS A 54 9.75 11.90 12.36
N THR A 55 10.20 13.12 12.63
CA THR A 55 9.80 13.86 13.83
C THR A 55 8.64 14.78 13.45
N CYS A 56 7.56 14.74 14.24
CA CYS A 56 6.47 15.69 14.06
C CYS A 56 6.95 17.13 14.38
N PRO A 57 6.69 18.13 13.52
CA PRO A 57 7.12 19.50 13.79
C PRO A 57 6.39 20.14 14.98
N GLU A 58 5.14 19.76 15.25
CA GLU A 58 4.32 20.30 16.34
C GLU A 58 4.63 19.65 17.70
N CYS A 59 4.37 18.35 17.85
CA CYS A 59 4.50 17.68 19.15
C CYS A 59 5.85 16.99 19.39
N LYS A 60 6.77 17.03 18.41
CA LYS A 60 8.10 16.40 18.46
C LYS A 60 8.12 14.87 18.64
N SER A 61 6.97 14.20 18.52
CA SER A 61 6.90 12.74 18.54
C SER A 61 7.67 12.12 17.37
N LYS A 62 8.40 11.03 17.60
CA LYS A 62 9.04 10.22 16.55
C LYS A 62 8.03 9.22 15.99
N ILE A 63 7.61 9.41 14.75
CA ILE A 63 6.57 8.60 14.10
C ILE A 63 7.13 7.94 12.83
N ARG A 64 6.45 6.91 12.29
CA ARG A 64 6.87 6.32 11.01
C ARG A 64 6.65 7.31 9.86
N LYS A 65 7.54 7.32 8.87
CA LYS A 65 7.46 8.18 7.68
C LYS A 65 6.20 7.93 6.86
N ALA A 66 5.72 6.68 6.84
CA ALA A 66 4.51 6.26 6.14
C ALA A 66 3.23 6.98 6.61
N TYR A 67 3.18 7.47 7.85
CA TYR A 67 1.99 8.17 8.34
C TYR A 67 1.85 9.55 7.71
N ARG A 68 0.74 9.81 7.03
CA ARG A 68 0.40 11.14 6.47
C ARG A 68 -0.09 12.13 7.53
N ILE A 69 -0.58 11.62 8.66
CA ILE A 69 -1.12 12.38 9.79
C ILE A 69 -0.38 11.95 11.06
N CYS A 70 -0.05 12.89 11.94
CA CYS A 70 0.56 12.57 13.23
C CYS A 70 -0.48 11.88 14.13
N PRO A 71 -0.24 10.65 14.63
CA PRO A 71 -1.18 9.96 15.50
C PRO A 71 -1.30 10.59 16.89
N GLU A 72 -0.33 11.41 17.32
CA GLU A 72 -0.33 12.02 18.65
C GLU A 72 -1.07 13.37 18.68
N CYS A 73 -0.87 14.22 17.66
CA CYS A 73 -1.42 15.59 17.65
C CYS A 73 -2.28 15.94 16.43
N GLY A 74 -2.42 15.04 15.46
CA GLY A 74 -3.24 15.28 14.26
C GLY A 74 -2.58 16.12 13.16
N HIS A 75 -1.32 16.54 13.31
CA HIS A 75 -0.62 17.32 12.29
C HIS A 75 -0.56 16.60 10.93
N LEU A 76 -1.03 17.25 9.85
CA LEU A 76 -0.94 16.75 8.48
C LEU A 76 0.43 17.06 7.86
N PHE A 77 1.17 16.01 7.49
CA PHE A 77 2.47 16.16 6.83
C PHE A 77 2.37 16.44 5.34
N GLN A 78 1.23 16.12 4.73
CA GLN A 78 0.94 16.35 3.32
C GLN A 78 -0.44 17.00 3.26
N LYS A 79 -0.54 18.15 2.58
CA LYS A 79 -1.85 18.77 2.30
C LYS A 79 -2.64 17.80 1.41
N GLY A 80 -3.91 17.58 1.73
CA GLY A 80 -4.84 16.91 0.83
C GLY A 80 -4.99 17.70 -0.47
N LEU A 81 -5.60 17.08 -1.48
CA LEU A 81 -6.05 17.80 -2.67
C LEU A 81 -7.06 18.88 -2.25
N SER A 82 -7.07 20.01 -2.93
CA SER A 82 -8.15 20.99 -2.76
C SER A 82 -9.46 20.39 -3.27
N GLU A 83 -10.58 20.93 -2.78
CA GLU A 83 -11.92 20.50 -3.18
C GLU A 83 -12.10 20.57 -4.70
N GLU A 84 -11.60 21.64 -5.34
CA GLU A 84 -11.58 21.83 -6.80
C GLU A 84 -10.84 20.69 -7.52
N GLN A 85 -9.65 20.33 -7.05
CA GLN A 85 -8.86 19.24 -7.61
C GLN A 85 -9.48 17.86 -7.38
N LEU A 86 -10.30 17.71 -6.33
CA LEU A 86 -11.07 16.49 -6.07
C LEU A 86 -12.20 16.35 -7.08
N THR A 87 -12.95 17.43 -7.33
CA THR A 87 -14.05 17.47 -8.28
C THR A 87 -13.58 17.14 -9.69
N ASP A 88 -12.47 17.74 -10.14
CA ASP A 88 -11.90 17.48 -11.47
C ASP A 88 -11.54 15.99 -11.66
N VAL A 89 -11.01 15.33 -10.62
CA VAL A 89 -10.67 13.90 -10.66
C VAL A 89 -11.93 13.02 -10.71
N ILE A 90 -12.94 13.37 -9.91
CA ILE A 90 -14.22 12.64 -9.87
C ILE A 90 -14.97 12.79 -11.20
N GLU A 91 -15.00 13.98 -11.78
CA GLU A 91 -15.65 14.23 -13.07
C GLU A 91 -14.96 13.46 -14.19
N LYS A 92 -13.63 13.41 -14.19
CA LYS A 92 -12.85 12.66 -15.18
C LYS A 92 -13.06 11.14 -15.11
N GLU A 93 -13.12 10.55 -13.91
CA GLU A 93 -13.44 9.12 -13.77
C GLU A 93 -14.87 8.80 -14.22
N LYS A 94 -15.80 9.75 -14.08
CA LYS A 94 -17.21 9.59 -14.47
C LYS A 94 -17.43 9.64 -15.98
N GLU A 95 -16.55 10.31 -16.73
CA GLU A 95 -16.59 10.33 -18.20
C GLU A 95 -16.19 8.98 -18.83
N ASP A 96 -15.35 8.19 -18.15
CA ASP A 96 -14.85 6.91 -18.67
C ASP A 96 -15.83 5.73 -18.47
N ASP A 97 -16.83 5.85 -17.59
CA ASP A 97 -17.68 4.73 -17.18
C ASP A 97 -18.98 4.55 -17.99
N MET A 98 -19.40 5.52 -18.81
CA MET A 98 -20.49 5.34 -19.79
C MET A 98 -20.42 6.38 -20.91
N SER A 99 -20.18 5.95 -22.15
CA SER A 99 -20.48 6.83 -23.30
C SER A 99 -22.00 7.00 -23.40
N SER A 100 -22.48 8.23 -23.64
CA SER A 100 -23.90 8.56 -23.79
C SER A 100 -24.64 7.64 -24.77
N GLU A 101 -23.94 7.20 -25.82
CA GLU A 101 -24.43 6.28 -26.84
C GLU A 101 -24.77 4.87 -26.30
N GLN A 102 -24.16 4.44 -25.20
CA GLN A 102 -24.52 3.18 -24.54
C GLN A 102 -25.79 3.32 -23.69
N ILE A 103 -25.99 4.49 -23.07
CA ILE A 103 -27.19 4.80 -22.28
C ILE A 103 -28.43 4.82 -23.18
N ASP A 104 -28.37 5.52 -24.30
CA ASP A 104 -29.49 5.64 -25.24
C ASP A 104 -29.91 4.27 -25.80
N ARG A 105 -28.92 3.39 -26.10
CA ARG A 105 -29.18 2.01 -26.55
C ARG A 105 -29.82 1.13 -25.47
N VAL A 106 -29.57 1.40 -24.19
CA VAL A 106 -30.19 0.66 -23.08
C VAL A 106 -31.64 1.11 -22.88
N PHE A 107 -31.92 2.41 -22.97
CA PHE A 107 -33.29 2.92 -22.90
C PHE A 107 -34.16 2.44 -24.08
N GLU A 108 -33.63 2.47 -25.30
CA GLU A 108 -34.36 2.00 -26.49
C GLU A 108 -34.76 0.52 -26.37
N LYS A 109 -33.88 -0.33 -25.82
CA LYS A 109 -34.21 -1.75 -25.59
C LYS A 109 -35.29 -1.96 -24.52
N VAL A 110 -35.31 -1.16 -23.47
CA VAL A 110 -36.33 -1.24 -22.40
C VAL A 110 -37.71 -0.82 -22.94
N ASP A 111 -37.76 0.20 -23.79
CA ASP A 111 -39.01 0.64 -24.44
C ASP A 111 -39.54 -0.42 -25.41
N THR A 112 -38.67 -1.12 -26.15
CA THR A 112 -39.12 -2.21 -27.04
C THR A 112 -39.68 -3.42 -26.28
N LEU A 113 -39.01 -3.85 -25.20
CA LEU A 113 -39.46 -5.00 -24.40
C LEU A 113 -40.79 -4.73 -23.71
N SER A 114 -40.97 -3.54 -23.16
CA SER A 114 -42.21 -3.15 -22.48
C SER A 114 -43.41 -3.08 -23.44
N ILE A 115 -43.23 -2.59 -24.67
CA ILE A 115 -44.31 -2.55 -25.67
C ILE A 115 -44.69 -3.96 -26.15
N GLU A 116 -43.72 -4.85 -26.35
CA GLU A 116 -43.99 -6.23 -26.77
C GLU A 116 -44.72 -7.03 -25.68
N GLU A 117 -44.32 -6.89 -24.42
CA GLU A 117 -45.01 -7.52 -23.28
C GLU A 117 -46.44 -7.00 -23.11
N ILE A 118 -46.66 -5.68 -23.21
CA ILE A 118 -48.00 -5.09 -23.12
C ILE A 118 -48.91 -5.63 -24.24
N LYS A 119 -48.40 -5.76 -25.47
CA LYS A 119 -49.17 -6.31 -26.60
C LYS A 119 -49.50 -7.80 -26.44
N ALA A 120 -48.60 -8.56 -25.83
CA ALA A 120 -48.85 -9.97 -25.53
C ALA A 120 -49.98 -10.14 -24.51
N TYR A 121 -49.96 -9.34 -23.43
CA TYR A 121 -51.04 -9.34 -22.43
C TYR A 121 -52.39 -8.88 -22.99
N ASP A 122 -52.39 -7.85 -23.85
CA ASP A 122 -53.62 -7.33 -24.48
C ASP A 122 -54.26 -8.39 -25.41
N SER A 123 -53.42 -9.11 -26.17
CA SER A 123 -53.86 -10.21 -27.03
C SER A 123 -54.41 -11.40 -26.24
N GLU A 124 -53.79 -11.76 -25.11
CA GLU A 124 -54.28 -12.83 -24.23
C GLU A 124 -55.59 -12.45 -23.51
N LEU A 125 -55.76 -11.16 -23.16
CA LEU A 125 -56.97 -10.66 -22.52
C LEU A 125 -58.16 -10.67 -23.49
N ASP A 126 -57.96 -10.28 -24.74
CA ASP A 126 -58.98 -10.30 -25.79
C ASP A 126 -59.47 -11.73 -26.10
N ASP A 127 -58.58 -12.71 -26.07
CA ASP A 127 -58.92 -14.12 -26.30
C ASP A 127 -59.70 -14.72 -25.11
N PHE A 128 -59.42 -14.24 -23.88
CA PHE A 128 -60.18 -14.59 -22.68
C PHE A 128 -61.59 -13.99 -22.68
N LEU A 129 -61.76 -12.76 -23.18
CA LEU A 129 -63.05 -12.06 -23.20
C LEU A 129 -64.00 -12.50 -24.33
N ARG A 130 -63.48 -13.19 -25.36
CA ARG A 130 -64.28 -13.73 -26.48
C ARG A 130 -64.83 -15.15 -26.25
N LYS A 131 -64.57 -15.73 -25.08
CA LYS A 131 -65.05 -17.06 -24.68
C LYS A 131 -66.19 -16.97 -23.68
#